data_AF-A0A7C1NDI2-F1
#
_entry.id   AF-A0A7C1NDI2-F1
#
_cell.length_a   1.000
_cell.length_b   1.000
_cell.length_c   1.000
_cell.angle_alpha   90.00
_cell.angle_beta   90.00
_cell.angle_gamma   90.00
#
_symmetry.space_group_name_H-M   'P 1'
#
loop_
_entity.id
_entity.type
_entity.pdbx_description
1 polymer ?
#
loop_
_entity_poly.entity_id
_entity_poly.type
_entity_poly.pdbx_seq_one_letter_code
_entity_poly.pdbx_strand_id
1 'polypeptide(L)'
;MANNNVNWIAGFIWGIANDILRDVYNRGKYRDVILPMTVIRRLDAELESTKEAVIKLSKQLDDAGVANKDAALYSESGQAFYNMSPFTLRGLRAQGKQQQLRADFEAYLDGFSPNVQEILEKFKFRNQIPTLVEADILGGLIEKFTSTKINLSPNPVFNADGSERL
;
A
#
# COMPACT_ATOMS: atom_id res chain seq x y z
N MET A 1 19.71 15.61 -15.24
CA MET A 1 19.07 14.39 -15.78
C MET A 1 17.72 14.17 -15.07
N ALA A 2 16.69 14.95 -15.41
CA ALA A 2 15.40 14.95 -14.67
C ALA A 2 14.17 14.51 -15.52
N ASN A 3 14.35 14.20 -16.81
CA ASN A 3 13.23 13.94 -17.73
C ASN A 3 12.79 12.47 -17.85
N ASN A 4 13.58 11.51 -17.36
CA ASN A 4 13.18 10.09 -17.42
C ASN A 4 12.17 9.73 -16.32
N ASN A 5 12.21 10.42 -15.18
CA ASN A 5 11.37 10.12 -14.01
C ASN A 5 9.88 10.41 -14.25
N VAL A 6 9.57 11.52 -14.92
CA VAL A 6 8.17 11.93 -15.16
C VAL A 6 7.49 11.04 -16.21
N ASN A 7 8.24 10.63 -17.24
CA ASN A 7 7.72 9.82 -18.34
C ASN A 7 7.29 8.42 -17.88
N TRP A 8 8.04 7.77 -16.98
CA TRP A 8 7.63 6.46 -16.47
C TRP A 8 6.45 6.56 -15.50
N ILE A 9 6.38 7.59 -14.64
CA ILE A 9 5.24 7.78 -13.72
C ILE A 9 3.96 7.98 -14.54
N ALA A 10 4.03 8.82 -15.57
CA ALA A 10 2.91 9.01 -16.49
C ALA A 10 2.51 7.68 -17.16
N GLY A 11 3.48 6.91 -17.66
CA GLY A 11 3.24 5.60 -18.26
C GLY A 11 2.60 4.60 -17.28
N PHE A 12 3.04 4.58 -16.02
CA PHE A 12 2.48 3.74 -14.96
C PHE A 12 1.02 4.11 -14.66
N ILE A 13 0.72 5.40 -14.49
CA ILE A 13 -0.64 5.90 -14.25
C ILE A 13 -1.55 5.52 -15.43
N TRP A 14 -1.08 5.73 -16.67
CA TRP A 14 -1.81 5.32 -17.87
C TRP A 14 -2.01 3.81 -17.96
N GLY A 15 -1.03 3.01 -17.54
CA GLY A 15 -1.15 1.56 -17.45
C GLY A 15 -2.26 1.12 -16.50
N ILE A 16 -2.33 1.70 -15.30
CA ILE A 16 -3.43 1.41 -14.36
C ILE A 16 -4.78 1.84 -14.94
N ALA A 17 -4.84 3.06 -15.49
CA ALA A 17 -6.06 3.61 -16.07
C ALA A 17 -6.60 2.74 -17.21
N ASN A 18 -5.71 2.26 -18.09
CA ASN A 18 -6.09 1.48 -19.26
C ASN A 18 -6.39 0.02 -18.94
N ASP A 19 -5.58 -0.60 -18.08
CA ASP A 19 -5.62 -2.05 -17.87
C ASP A 19 -6.61 -2.45 -16.77
N ILE A 20 -6.90 -1.55 -15.82
CA ILE A 20 -7.67 -1.87 -14.60
C ILE A 20 -8.93 -1.01 -14.49
N LEU A 21 -8.84 0.30 -14.71
CA LEU A 21 -9.93 1.23 -14.33
C LEU A 21 -10.88 1.60 -15.47
N ARG A 22 -10.50 1.37 -16.73
CA ARG A 22 -11.19 1.93 -17.91
C ARG A 22 -12.66 1.58 -17.97
N ASP A 23 -12.99 0.31 -17.70
CA ASP A 23 -14.33 -0.23 -17.89
C ASP A 23 -15.18 -0.16 -16.61
N VAL A 24 -14.59 0.31 -15.51
CA VAL A 24 -15.22 0.37 -14.18
C VAL A 24 -15.45 1.80 -13.71
N TYR A 25 -14.52 2.72 -14.03
CA TYR A 25 -14.55 4.10 -13.57
C TYR A 25 -14.59 5.10 -14.74
N ASN A 26 -15.31 6.20 -14.53
CA ASN A 26 -15.16 7.37 -15.38
C ASN A 26 -13.74 7.96 -15.23
N ARG A 27 -13.17 8.50 -16.29
CA ARG A 27 -11.79 9.08 -16.28
C ARG A 27 -11.55 10.08 -15.16
N GLY A 28 -12.55 10.90 -14.82
CA GLY A 28 -12.47 11.87 -13.72
C GLY A 28 -12.28 11.22 -12.34
N LYS A 29 -12.64 9.95 -12.19
CA LYS A 29 -12.64 9.16 -10.95
C LYS A 29 -11.40 8.28 -10.77
N TYR A 30 -10.54 8.13 -11.77
CA TYR A 30 -9.30 7.35 -11.59
C TYR A 30 -8.43 7.86 -10.46
N ARG A 31 -8.42 9.18 -10.24
CA ARG A 31 -7.67 9.80 -9.14
C ARG A 31 -8.09 9.29 -7.76
N ASP A 32 -9.38 8.94 -7.59
CA ASP A 32 -9.96 8.49 -6.31
C ASP A 32 -9.44 7.09 -5.93
N VAL A 33 -8.82 6.37 -6.89
CA VAL A 33 -8.19 5.06 -6.68
C VAL A 33 -6.66 5.15 -6.77
N ILE A 34 -6.13 5.80 -7.81
CA ILE A 34 -4.68 5.82 -8.09
C ILE A 34 -3.90 6.59 -7.01
N LEU A 35 -4.41 7.75 -6.55
CA LEU A 35 -3.71 8.56 -5.54
C LEU A 35 -3.59 7.84 -4.20
N PRO A 36 -4.67 7.36 -3.56
CA PRO A 36 -4.55 6.64 -2.30
C PRO A 36 -3.70 5.39 -2.43
N MET A 37 -3.82 4.61 -3.53
CA MET A 37 -2.97 3.44 -3.75
C MET A 37 -1.48 3.78 -3.88
N THR A 38 -1.16 4.90 -4.53
CA THR A 38 0.23 5.38 -4.61
C THR A 38 0.78 5.71 -3.24
N VAL A 39 0.02 6.46 -2.43
CA VAL A 39 0.42 6.80 -1.05
C VAL A 39 0.59 5.54 -0.21
N ILE A 40 -0.40 4.63 -0.22
CA ILE A 40 -0.35 3.37 0.52
C ILE A 40 0.90 2.57 0.15
N ARG A 41 1.20 2.42 -1.15
CA ARG A 41 2.37 1.64 -1.58
C ARG A 41 3.69 2.28 -1.13
N ARG A 42 3.77 3.61 -1.11
CA ARG A 42 4.96 4.32 -0.60
C ARG A 42 5.18 4.07 0.89
N LEU A 43 4.12 4.19 1.68
CA LEU A 43 4.17 3.92 3.12
C LEU A 43 4.50 2.43 3.41
N ASP A 44 3.87 1.51 2.68
CA ASP A 44 4.12 0.07 2.79
C ASP A 44 5.59 -0.27 2.52
N ALA A 45 6.18 0.29 1.45
CA ALA A 45 7.58 0.06 1.09
C ALA A 45 8.57 0.48 2.19
N GLU A 46 8.30 1.58 2.90
CA GLU A 46 9.12 2.05 4.02
C GLU A 46 9.02 1.15 5.24
N LEU A 47 7.88 0.48 5.42
CA LEU A 47 7.63 -0.41 6.56
C LEU A 47 8.02 -1.86 6.30
N GLU A 48 8.29 -2.27 5.05
CA GLU A 48 8.59 -3.67 4.70
C GLU A 48 9.72 -4.25 5.56
N SER A 49 10.76 -3.47 5.85
CA SER A 49 11.93 -3.92 6.63
C SER A 49 11.69 -4.05 8.14
N THR A 50 10.76 -3.27 8.70
CA THR A 50 10.46 -3.23 10.14
C THR A 50 9.16 -3.96 10.50
N LYS A 51 8.43 -4.48 9.50
CA LYS A 51 7.10 -5.07 9.64
C LYS A 51 7.00 -6.14 10.72
N GLU A 52 7.90 -7.12 10.69
CA GLU A 52 7.89 -8.24 11.65
C GLU A 52 8.14 -7.76 13.08
N ALA A 53 9.04 -6.79 13.25
CA ALA A 53 9.38 -6.23 14.55
C ALA A 53 8.19 -5.44 15.14
N VAL A 54 7.54 -4.61 14.33
CA VAL A 54 6.33 -3.86 14.71
C VAL A 54 5.19 -4.79 15.11
N ILE A 55 4.92 -5.85 14.34
CA ILE A 55 3.86 -6.84 14.67
C ILE A 55 4.19 -7.52 16.00
N LYS A 56 5.43 -7.96 16.18
CA LYS A 56 5.88 -8.62 17.41
C LYS A 56 5.73 -7.71 18.63
N LEU A 57 6.18 -6.45 18.52
CA LEU A 57 6.06 -5.47 19.59
C LEU A 57 4.59 -5.16 19.90
N SER A 58 3.75 -4.95 18.88
CA SER A 58 2.31 -4.74 19.07
C SER A 58 1.69 -5.85 19.90
N LYS A 59 1.99 -7.11 19.56
CA LYS A 59 1.50 -8.28 20.29
C LYS A 59 2.02 -8.34 21.72
N GLN A 60 3.31 -8.05 21.96
CA GLN A 60 3.86 -8.01 23.32
C GLN A 60 3.16 -6.95 24.18
N LEU A 61 2.84 -5.80 23.59
CA LEU A 61 2.13 -4.72 24.28
C LEU A 61 0.65 -5.07 24.51
N ASP A 62 0.01 -5.80 23.60
CA ASP A 62 -1.33 -6.41 23.83
C ASP A 62 -1.32 -7.36 25.01
N ASP A 63 -0.38 -8.32 25.01
CA ASP A 63 -0.26 -9.33 26.06
C ASP A 63 0.06 -8.70 27.43
N ALA A 64 0.74 -7.55 27.44
CA ALA A 64 1.05 -6.76 28.63
C ALA A 64 -0.08 -5.79 29.06
N GLY A 65 -1.18 -5.70 28.31
CA GLY A 65 -2.31 -4.80 28.63
C GLY A 65 -2.00 -3.31 28.48
N VAL A 66 -1.02 -2.94 27.65
CA VAL A 66 -0.63 -1.53 27.43
C VAL A 66 -1.66 -0.86 26.51
N ALA A 67 -2.35 0.16 27.06
CA ALA A 67 -3.40 0.86 26.33
C ALA A 67 -2.88 1.78 25.21
N ASN A 68 -1.81 2.53 25.45
CA ASN A 68 -1.21 3.43 24.46
C ASN A 68 0.16 2.89 24.00
N LYS A 69 0.23 2.50 22.73
CA LYS A 69 1.40 1.83 22.14
C LYS A 69 2.13 2.70 21.13
N ASP A 70 1.53 3.82 20.74
CA ASP A 70 1.91 4.58 19.55
C ASP A 70 3.38 5.00 19.59
N ALA A 71 3.84 5.54 20.71
CA ALA A 71 5.24 5.97 20.87
C ALA A 71 6.24 4.81 20.65
N ALA A 72 5.92 3.62 21.17
CA ALA A 72 6.76 2.44 21.00
C ALA A 72 6.73 1.94 19.55
N LEU A 73 5.55 1.94 18.91
CA LEU A 73 5.39 1.48 17.53
C LEU A 73 6.02 2.45 16.51
N TYR A 74 5.98 3.76 16.73
CA TYR A 74 6.72 4.74 15.92
C TYR A 74 8.23 4.54 16.05
N SER A 75 8.71 4.28 17.27
CA SER A 75 10.13 4.02 17.49
C SER A 75 10.58 2.73 16.80
N GLU A 76 9.78 1.67 16.86
CA GLU A 76 10.09 0.37 16.25
C GLU A 76 10.00 0.40 14.72
N SER A 77 9.06 1.16 14.17
CA SER A 77 8.96 1.33 12.71
C SER A 77 10.09 2.18 12.15
N GLY A 78 10.71 3.03 12.97
CA GLY A 78 11.68 4.04 12.54
C GLY A 78 11.05 5.17 11.72
N GLN A 79 9.72 5.29 11.73
CA GLN A 79 8.94 6.19 10.88
C GLN A 79 7.89 6.94 11.70
N ALA A 80 7.39 8.06 11.18
CA ALA A 80 6.27 8.80 11.79
C ALA A 80 4.90 8.11 11.61
N PHE A 81 4.91 6.84 11.21
CA PHE A 81 3.74 6.00 10.97
C PHE A 81 4.15 4.52 11.19
N TYR A 82 3.17 3.66 11.38
CA TYR A 82 3.38 2.22 11.49
C TYR A 82 2.18 1.47 10.89
N ASN A 83 2.33 0.16 10.69
CA ASN A 83 1.22 -0.72 10.35
C ASN A 83 1.31 -2.06 11.12
N MET A 84 0.34 -2.29 12.00
CA MET A 84 0.26 -3.49 12.86
C MET A 84 -0.49 -4.68 12.24
N SER A 85 -1.05 -4.53 11.03
CA SER A 85 -1.69 -5.63 10.32
C SER A 85 -0.68 -6.74 10.03
N PRO A 86 -1.05 -8.03 10.08
CA PRO A 86 -0.16 -9.12 9.65
C PRO A 86 0.11 -9.12 8.14
N PHE A 87 -0.59 -8.30 7.37
CA PHE A 87 -0.48 -8.24 5.92
C PHE A 87 0.50 -7.15 5.46
N THR A 88 1.14 -7.41 4.31
CA THR A 88 1.82 -6.41 3.48
C THR A 88 1.08 -6.29 2.16
N LEU A 89 1.18 -5.16 1.48
CA LEU A 89 0.50 -5.01 0.18
C LEU A 89 0.96 -6.08 -0.82
N ARG A 90 2.24 -6.43 -0.81
CA ARG A 90 2.81 -7.53 -1.62
C ARG A 90 2.20 -8.89 -1.25
N GLY A 91 2.00 -9.17 0.04
CA GLY A 91 1.43 -10.44 0.52
C GLY A 91 -0.02 -10.66 0.07
N LEU A 92 -0.77 -9.57 -0.13
CA LEU A 92 -2.16 -9.64 -0.58
C LEU A 92 -2.31 -10.04 -2.05
N ARG A 93 -1.25 -9.94 -2.87
CA ARG A 93 -1.27 -10.36 -4.29
C ARG A 93 -1.61 -11.85 -4.46
N ALA A 94 -1.32 -12.70 -3.47
CA ALA A 94 -1.43 -14.15 -3.59
C ALA A 94 -2.83 -14.73 -3.26
N GLN A 95 -3.83 -13.90 -2.96
CA GLN A 95 -5.14 -14.37 -2.51
C GLN A 95 -6.08 -14.68 -3.69
N GLY A 96 -6.52 -15.95 -3.80
CA GLY A 96 -7.35 -16.43 -4.91
C GLY A 96 -8.87 -16.26 -4.74
N LYS A 97 -9.36 -15.80 -3.58
CA LYS A 97 -10.80 -15.61 -3.32
C LYS A 97 -11.10 -14.13 -3.06
N GLN A 98 -11.94 -13.51 -3.88
CA GLN A 98 -12.26 -12.07 -3.81
C GLN A 98 -12.73 -11.61 -2.43
N GLN A 99 -13.61 -12.37 -1.78
CA GLN A 99 -14.13 -11.99 -0.47
C GLN A 99 -13.06 -12.04 0.63
N GLN A 100 -12.11 -12.99 0.53
CA GLN A 100 -10.97 -13.05 1.45
C GLN A 100 -10.01 -11.90 1.18
N LEU A 101 -9.69 -11.63 -0.09
CA LEU A 101 -8.84 -10.51 -0.49
C LEU A 101 -9.41 -9.17 0.02
N ARG A 102 -10.73 -8.98 -0.07
CA ARG A 102 -11.40 -7.80 0.49
C ARG A 102 -11.15 -7.69 1.99
N ALA A 103 -11.44 -8.74 2.75
CA ALA A 103 -11.31 -8.73 4.21
C ALA A 103 -9.86 -8.49 4.64
N ASP A 104 -8.90 -9.16 4.00
CA ASP A 104 -7.48 -9.00 4.29
C ASP A 104 -6.98 -7.60 3.92
N PHE A 105 -7.47 -7.03 2.81
CA PHE A 105 -7.14 -5.66 2.41
C PHE A 105 -7.73 -4.61 3.35
N GLU A 106 -8.98 -4.78 3.80
CA GLU A 106 -9.60 -3.92 4.81
C GLU A 106 -8.81 -4.00 6.13
N ALA A 107 -8.46 -5.20 6.61
CA ALA A 107 -7.64 -5.40 7.80
C ALA A 107 -6.21 -4.84 7.66
N TYR A 108 -5.64 -4.88 6.44
CA TYR A 108 -4.39 -4.22 6.12
C TYR A 108 -4.48 -2.70 6.26
N LEU A 109 -5.54 -2.09 5.72
CA LEU A 109 -5.78 -0.66 5.84
C LEU A 109 -6.04 -0.27 7.30
N ASP A 110 -6.80 -1.07 8.06
CA ASP A 110 -7.09 -0.83 9.48
C ASP A 110 -5.85 -0.86 10.37
N GLY A 111 -4.83 -1.62 9.97
CA GLY A 111 -3.59 -1.73 10.74
C GLY A 111 -2.71 -0.49 10.74
N PHE A 112 -2.98 0.52 9.89
CA PHE A 112 -2.18 1.74 9.85
C PHE A 112 -2.40 2.64 11.07
N SER A 113 -1.36 3.39 11.45
CA SER A 113 -1.39 4.38 12.53
C SER A 113 -2.44 5.50 12.33
N PRO A 114 -2.90 6.18 13.39
CA PRO A 114 -4.02 7.12 13.33
C PRO A 114 -3.87 8.24 12.28
N ASN A 115 -2.66 8.77 12.12
CA ASN A 115 -2.37 9.80 11.10
C ASN A 115 -2.58 9.29 9.66
N VAL A 116 -2.26 8.02 9.39
CA VAL A 116 -2.49 7.41 8.08
C VAL A 116 -3.98 7.06 7.91
N GLN A 117 -4.69 6.66 8.98
CA GLN A 117 -6.15 6.50 8.93
C GLN A 117 -6.84 7.80 8.49
N GLU A 118 -6.44 8.94 9.05
CA GLU A 118 -6.98 10.24 8.65
C GLU A 118 -6.74 10.52 7.16
N ILE A 119 -5.53 10.25 6.65
CA ILE A 119 -5.21 10.41 5.23
C ILE A 119 -6.15 9.54 4.36
N LEU A 120 -6.34 8.27 4.72
CA LEU A 120 -7.23 7.36 3.99
C LEU A 120 -8.70 7.82 4.01
N GLU A 121 -9.15 8.40 5.13
CA GLU A 121 -10.48 8.98 5.26
C GLU A 121 -10.66 10.21 4.36
N LYS A 122 -9.67 11.11 4.31
CA LYS A 122 -9.71 12.29 3.41
C LYS A 122 -9.79 11.88 1.94
N PHE A 123 -9.09 10.80 1.55
CA PHE A 123 -9.20 10.23 0.22
C PHE A 123 -10.54 9.52 -0.05
N LYS A 124 -11.32 9.21 1.00
CA LYS A 124 -12.54 8.38 0.92
C LYS A 124 -12.25 7.03 0.26
N PHE A 125 -11.06 6.48 0.47
CA PHE A 125 -10.59 5.33 -0.30
C PHE A 125 -11.39 4.06 0.01
N ARG A 126 -11.84 3.89 1.26
CA ARG A 126 -12.70 2.76 1.67
C ARG A 126 -13.99 2.69 0.87
N ASN A 127 -14.52 3.83 0.41
CA ASN A 127 -15.72 3.87 -0.43
C ASN A 127 -15.49 3.26 -1.82
N GLN A 128 -14.23 3.13 -2.25
CA GLN A 128 -13.88 2.51 -3.53
C GLN A 128 -13.78 0.98 -3.44
N ILE A 129 -13.54 0.42 -2.24
CA ILE A 129 -13.30 -1.02 -2.06
C ILE A 129 -14.47 -1.88 -2.57
N PRO A 130 -15.75 -1.57 -2.28
CA PRO A 130 -16.87 -2.36 -2.82
C PRO A 130 -16.86 -2.43 -4.34
N THR A 131 -16.69 -1.29 -5.03
CA THR A 131 -16.61 -1.24 -6.50
C THR A 131 -15.42 -2.04 -7.04
N LEU A 132 -14.25 -1.95 -6.39
CA LEU A 132 -13.05 -2.69 -6.80
C LEU A 132 -13.24 -4.22 -6.70
N VAL A 133 -13.99 -4.67 -5.69
CA VAL A 133 -14.27 -6.10 -5.44
C VAL A 133 -15.39 -6.61 -6.35
N GLU A 134 -16.48 -5.85 -6.48
CA GLU A 134 -17.61 -6.19 -7.36
C GLU A 134 -17.19 -6.30 -8.83
N ALA A 135 -16.26 -5.45 -9.26
CA ALA A 135 -15.71 -5.48 -10.60
C ALA A 135 -14.51 -6.46 -10.77
N ASP A 136 -14.14 -7.22 -9.73
CA ASP A 136 -13.04 -8.20 -9.76
C ASP A 136 -11.66 -7.59 -10.12
N ILE A 137 -11.43 -6.32 -9.79
CA ILE A 137 -10.20 -5.58 -10.15
C ILE A 137 -9.26 -5.28 -8.99
N LEU A 138 -9.67 -5.54 -7.74
CA LEU A 138 -8.82 -5.27 -6.57
C LEU A 138 -7.47 -6.01 -6.63
N GLY A 139 -7.49 -7.30 -7.00
CA GLY A 139 -6.27 -8.10 -7.12
C GLY A 139 -5.32 -7.58 -8.20
N GLY A 140 -5.84 -7.28 -9.40
CA GLY A 140 -5.07 -6.70 -10.49
C GLY A 140 -4.49 -5.32 -10.15
N LEU A 141 -5.25 -4.50 -9.42
CA LEU A 141 -4.77 -3.22 -8.90
C LEU A 141 -3.58 -3.41 -7.95
N ILE A 142 -3.70 -4.29 -6.96
CA ILE A 142 -2.60 -4.61 -6.02
C ILE A 142 -1.37 -5.13 -6.78
N GLU A 143 -1.56 -6.01 -7.76
CA GLU A 143 -0.48 -6.56 -8.57
C GLU A 143 0.26 -5.46 -9.37
N LYS A 144 -0.45 -4.50 -9.95
CA LYS A 144 0.16 -3.36 -10.65
C LYS A 144 1.01 -2.51 -9.70
N PHE A 145 0.50 -2.19 -8.53
CA PHE A 145 1.21 -1.35 -7.54
C PHE A 145 2.38 -2.07 -6.85
N THR A 146 2.38 -3.41 -6.83
CA THR A 146 3.44 -4.23 -6.21
C THR A 146 4.41 -4.82 -7.23
N SER A 147 4.23 -4.52 -8.51
CA SER A 147 5.06 -5.00 -9.61
C SER A 147 6.53 -4.67 -9.38
N THR A 148 7.41 -5.66 -9.57
CA THR A 148 8.87 -5.49 -9.46
C THR A 148 9.47 -4.65 -10.59
N LYS A 149 8.66 -4.28 -11.59
CA LYS A 149 9.05 -3.43 -12.73
C LYS A 149 8.99 -1.93 -12.42
N ILE A 150 8.44 -1.56 -11.27
CA ILE A 150 8.23 -0.16 -10.86
C ILE A 150 8.75 -0.01 -9.44
N ASN A 151 9.43 1.11 -9.16
CA ASN A 151 9.83 1.50 -7.82
C ASN A 151 9.02 2.74 -7.41
N LEU A 152 8.09 2.54 -6.47
CA LEU A 152 7.38 3.65 -5.83
C LEU A 152 8.02 4.03 -4.50
N SER A 153 8.99 3.27 -3.98
CA SER A 153 9.67 3.63 -2.73
C SER A 153 10.55 4.87 -2.91
N PRO A 154 10.85 5.62 -1.84
CA PRO A 154 11.79 6.73 -1.90
C PRO A 154 13.26 6.27 -2.08
N ASN A 155 13.54 4.96 -1.94
CA ASN A 155 14.87 4.39 -2.01
C ASN A 155 15.12 3.69 -3.36
N PRO A 156 16.29 3.84 -4.01
CA PRO A 156 16.58 3.12 -5.24
C PRO A 156 16.66 1.61 -5.02
N VAL A 157 16.28 0.84 -6.05
CA VAL A 157 16.48 -0.62 -6.07
C VAL A 157 17.76 -0.90 -6.85
N PHE A 158 18.69 -1.64 -6.24
CA PHE A 158 19.96 -1.99 -6.86
C PHE A 158 19.96 -3.41 -7.41
N ASN A 159 20.75 -3.65 -8.46
CA ASN A 159 21.15 -4.98 -8.92
C ASN A 159 22.20 -5.59 -7.98
N ALA A 160 22.46 -6.89 -8.14
CA ALA A 160 23.48 -7.59 -7.35
C ALA A 160 24.91 -7.04 -7.56
N ASP A 161 25.16 -6.35 -8.67
CA ASP A 161 26.43 -5.69 -9.00
C ASP A 161 26.52 -4.23 -8.47
N GLY A 162 25.51 -3.76 -7.74
CA GLY A 162 25.44 -2.40 -7.19
C GLY A 162 25.00 -1.32 -8.16
N SER A 163 24.67 -1.66 -9.42
CA SER A 163 24.07 -0.70 -10.35
C SER A 163 22.61 -0.41 -9.98
N GLU A 164 22.17 0.85 -10.13
CA GLU A 164 20.77 1.23 -9.91
C GLU A 164 19.88 0.61 -10.98
N ARG A 165 18.87 -0.16 -10.53
CA ARG A 165 17.91 -0.84 -11.38
C ARG A 165 16.63 -0.01 -11.57
N LEU A 166 16.10 0.58 -10.50
CA LEU A 166 14.82 1.32 -10.46
C LEU A 166 14.80 2.42 -9.40
#